data_AF-A0A357QKT1-F1
#
_entry.id   AF-A0A357QKT1-F1
#
_cell.length_a   1.000
_cell.length_b   1.000
_cell.length_c   1.000
_cell.angle_alpha   90.00
_cell.angle_beta   90.00
_cell.angle_gamma   90.00
#
_symmetry.space_group_name_H-M   'P 1'
#
loop_
_entity.id
_entity.type
_entity.pdbx_description
1 polymer ?
#
loop_
_entity_poly.entity_id
_entity_poly.type
_entity_poly.pdbx_seq_one_letter_code
_entity_poly.pdbx_strand_id
1 'polypeptide(L)'
;MINLIKKYENKLIEHGLCEQEQILLGGRDAEIVWNKDSEAIPMLEKVFKNLNINSLLFAKPKEPVLSILNYIVEENLALGEISPNDAETRTFLHTIPLTGECSHEIIIQKLKERKSIIIANHGIVTYGSVTPEQAFVVFSSVCFAVFVKFFADYYYSYKQNNVNPRQKEILEKTISHYKKQMEQYKAGKNLKTGPFSNNEEVLTAIFEAGKSIVDFRMVDSFFGNISYRLGNSIIISQTGSSLDELPGCIDICPVDGSSCVGITASSEYSAHKSILMEEDHLCILHGHPKFSVIMSLLCDNEDCADRGLCYKKCPEQRFIEDIPIITGEVGTGPTGISNTLPPAIKNSRGVIVFGHGVFTKSRKDFNEAFSNLTQIERMCFEGFLGRVNY
;
A
#
# COMPACT_ATOMS: atom_id res chain seq x y z
N MET A 1 11.69 1.78 -24.90
CA MET A 1 10.96 2.58 -23.89
C MET A 1 9.42 2.65 -24.05
N ILE A 2 8.88 2.98 -25.22
CA ILE A 2 7.43 3.29 -25.42
C ILE A 2 6.46 2.23 -24.85
N ASN A 3 6.74 0.94 -25.05
CA ASN A 3 5.88 -0.13 -24.51
C ASN A 3 5.79 -0.12 -22.98
N LEU A 4 6.88 0.25 -22.29
CA LEU A 4 6.89 0.36 -20.83
C LEU A 4 6.07 1.57 -20.37
N ILE A 5 6.21 2.71 -21.05
CA ILE A 5 5.39 3.90 -20.76
C ILE A 5 3.90 3.54 -20.88
N LYS A 6 3.49 2.93 -21.99
CA LYS A 6 2.10 2.53 -22.21
C LYS A 6 1.62 1.50 -21.17
N LYS A 7 2.48 0.55 -20.78
CA LYS A 7 2.17 -0.42 -19.72
C LYS A 7 1.84 0.29 -18.40
N TYR A 8 2.69 1.21 -17.94
CA TYR A 8 2.49 1.86 -16.64
C TYR A 8 1.44 2.98 -16.67
N GLU A 9 1.21 3.61 -17.82
CA GLU A 9 0.02 4.45 -18.04
C GLU A 9 -1.26 3.63 -17.87
N ASN A 10 -1.37 2.48 -18.54
CA ASN A 10 -2.51 1.58 -18.38
C ASN A 10 -2.65 1.10 -16.94
N LYS A 11 -1.52 0.77 -16.28
CA LYS A 11 -1.54 0.31 -14.88
C LYS A 11 -2.08 1.37 -13.92
N LEU A 12 -1.73 2.65 -14.10
CA LEU A 12 -2.30 3.76 -13.32
C LEU A 12 -3.83 3.85 -13.49
N ILE A 13 -4.34 3.60 -14.69
CA ILE A 13 -5.78 3.64 -15.02
C ILE A 13 -6.48 2.41 -14.43
N GLU A 14 -5.94 1.21 -14.68
CA GLU A 14 -6.50 -0.07 -14.21
C GLU A 14 -6.52 -0.17 -12.69
N HIS A 15 -5.56 0.45 -12.01
CA HIS A 15 -5.52 0.57 -10.55
C HIS A 15 -6.42 1.71 -10.03
N GLY A 16 -7.07 2.47 -10.91
CA GLY A 16 -7.98 3.56 -10.57
C GLY A 16 -7.29 4.77 -9.93
N LEU A 17 -5.98 4.91 -10.13
CA LEU A 17 -5.17 5.96 -9.52
C LEU A 17 -5.27 7.28 -10.25
N CYS A 18 -5.42 7.27 -11.58
CA CYS A 18 -5.50 8.45 -12.43
C CYS A 18 -6.54 8.27 -13.54
N GLU A 19 -7.10 9.37 -14.04
CA GLU A 19 -7.73 9.39 -15.36
C GLU A 19 -6.64 9.53 -16.42
N GLN A 20 -6.82 8.92 -17.60
CA GLN A 20 -5.84 8.94 -18.69
C GLN A 20 -5.35 10.35 -19.03
N GLU A 21 -6.28 11.33 -19.00
CA GLU A 21 -6.02 12.69 -19.43
C GLU A 21 -5.13 13.45 -18.43
N GLN A 22 -5.01 12.92 -17.21
CA GLN A 22 -4.21 13.48 -16.14
C GLN A 22 -2.82 12.84 -16.04
N ILE A 23 -2.46 11.88 -16.89
CA ILE A 23 -1.18 11.18 -16.85
C ILE A 23 -0.23 11.76 -17.89
N LEU A 24 0.90 12.32 -17.47
CA LEU A 24 2.04 12.61 -18.34
C LEU A 24 3.24 11.78 -17.87
N LEU A 25 3.59 10.76 -18.67
CA LEU A 25 4.66 9.81 -18.36
C LEU A 25 5.71 9.85 -19.48
N GLY A 26 6.92 10.23 -19.08
CA GLY A 26 8.08 10.27 -19.95
C GLY A 26 9.09 9.18 -19.61
N GLY A 27 9.83 8.73 -20.61
CA GLY A 27 10.91 7.76 -20.45
C GLY A 27 12.07 8.06 -21.38
N ARG A 28 13.29 7.82 -20.91
CA ARG A 28 14.55 8.06 -21.61
C ARG A 28 15.06 6.76 -22.21
N ASP A 29 15.24 6.80 -23.53
CA ASP A 29 15.97 5.80 -24.32
C ASP A 29 17.14 6.53 -25.01
N ALA A 30 17.33 6.39 -26.33
CA ALA A 30 18.16 7.30 -27.13
C ALA A 30 17.68 8.76 -27.09
N GLU A 31 16.35 8.95 -27.04
CA GLU A 31 15.69 10.24 -26.86
C GLU A 31 14.65 10.13 -25.73
N ILE A 32 14.12 11.26 -25.28
CA ILE A 32 13.01 11.28 -24.33
C ILE A 32 11.71 11.08 -25.11
N VAL A 33 10.96 10.06 -24.75
CA VAL A 33 9.64 9.76 -25.32
C VAL A 33 8.56 9.98 -24.26
N TRP A 34 7.43 10.53 -24.67
CA TRP A 34 6.27 10.83 -23.81
C TRP A 34 5.05 10.04 -24.28
N ASN A 35 4.12 9.74 -23.36
CA ASN A 35 2.85 9.09 -23.70
C ASN A 35 1.92 9.99 -24.54
N LYS A 36 2.04 11.32 -24.41
CA LYS A 36 1.22 12.31 -25.12
C LYS A 36 1.90 13.67 -25.18
N ASP A 37 1.38 14.57 -26.03
CA ASP A 37 1.77 15.97 -26.07
C ASP A 37 1.26 16.74 -24.85
N SER A 38 2.05 17.69 -24.35
CA SER A 38 1.67 18.56 -23.23
C SER A 38 2.55 19.81 -23.15
N GLU A 39 1.95 20.92 -22.74
CA GLU A 39 2.66 22.18 -22.46
C GLU A 39 3.67 22.04 -21.30
N ALA A 40 3.54 21.02 -20.45
CA ALA A 40 4.49 20.75 -19.37
C ALA A 40 5.81 20.12 -19.85
N ILE A 41 5.85 19.54 -21.06
CA ILE A 41 7.02 18.80 -21.56
C ILE A 41 8.31 19.62 -21.53
N PRO A 42 8.38 20.87 -22.05
CA PRO A 42 9.62 21.64 -22.03
C PRO A 42 10.18 21.88 -20.62
N MET A 43 9.30 21.99 -19.61
CA MET A 43 9.71 22.08 -18.20
C MET A 43 10.28 20.74 -17.71
N LEU A 44 9.58 19.65 -17.97
CA LEU A 44 9.96 18.31 -17.50
C LEU A 44 11.21 17.76 -18.19
N GLU A 45 11.48 18.12 -19.45
CA GLU A 45 12.74 17.77 -20.11
C GLU A 45 13.95 18.40 -19.42
N LYS A 46 13.80 19.58 -18.81
CA LYS A 46 14.86 20.16 -17.98
C LYS A 46 15.08 19.33 -16.71
N VAL A 47 14.02 18.76 -16.14
CA VAL A 47 14.14 17.82 -15.00
C VAL A 47 14.95 16.59 -15.42
N PHE A 48 14.60 15.97 -16.56
CA PHE A 48 15.36 14.88 -17.15
C PHE A 48 16.84 15.23 -17.36
N LYS A 49 17.16 16.42 -17.86
CA LYS A 49 18.55 16.86 -18.11
C LYS A 49 19.38 17.02 -16.83
N ASN A 50 18.73 17.34 -15.70
CA ASN A 50 19.41 17.67 -14.44
C ASN A 50 19.38 16.54 -13.41
N LEU A 51 18.59 15.49 -13.64
CA LEU A 51 18.51 14.31 -12.79
C LEU A 51 18.94 13.06 -13.56
N ASN A 52 19.64 12.15 -12.89
CA ASN A 52 20.00 10.85 -13.45
C ASN A 52 18.82 9.88 -13.33
N ILE A 53 17.78 10.13 -14.12
CA ILE A 53 16.53 9.37 -14.13
C ILE A 53 16.29 8.76 -15.51
N ASN A 54 15.61 7.61 -15.52
CA ASN A 54 15.16 6.93 -16.72
C ASN A 54 13.71 7.27 -17.06
N SER A 55 12.87 7.55 -16.07
CA SER A 55 11.45 7.87 -16.29
C SER A 55 10.96 8.95 -15.34
N LEU A 56 9.97 9.73 -15.77
CA LEU A 56 9.35 10.80 -14.98
C LEU A 56 7.83 10.73 -15.17
N LEU A 57 7.10 10.65 -14.06
CA LEU A 57 5.65 10.67 -14.02
C LEU A 57 5.20 11.99 -13.41
N PHE A 58 4.43 12.76 -14.15
CA PHE A 58 3.70 13.92 -13.65
C PHE A 58 2.21 13.68 -13.86
N ALA A 59 1.47 13.48 -12.76
CA ALA A 59 0.06 13.13 -12.88
C ALA A 59 -0.81 13.68 -11.74
N LYS A 60 -2.08 13.92 -12.05
CA LYS A 60 -3.10 14.20 -11.02
C LYS A 60 -3.78 12.90 -10.63
N PRO A 61 -3.81 12.54 -9.33
CA PRO A 61 -4.58 11.41 -8.89
C PRO A 61 -6.08 11.63 -9.14
N LYS A 62 -6.84 10.55 -9.24
CA LYS A 62 -8.29 10.57 -9.38
C LYS A 62 -8.95 10.99 -8.06
N GLU A 63 -10.15 11.58 -8.15
CA GLU A 63 -10.96 11.86 -6.96
C GLU A 63 -11.36 10.55 -6.24
N PRO A 64 -11.38 10.52 -4.90
CA PRO A 64 -11.27 11.67 -3.97
C PRO A 64 -9.83 12.05 -3.56
N VAL A 65 -8.81 11.34 -4.03
CA VAL A 65 -7.42 11.53 -3.58
C VAL A 65 -6.88 12.90 -3.97
N LEU A 66 -7.31 13.47 -5.12
CA LEU A 66 -6.91 14.83 -5.52
C LEU A 66 -7.38 15.90 -4.53
N SER A 67 -8.64 15.86 -4.12
CA SER A 67 -9.18 16.78 -3.12
C SER A 67 -8.46 16.65 -1.78
N ILE A 68 -8.19 15.42 -1.33
CA ILE A 68 -7.41 15.13 -0.11
C ILE A 68 -6.01 15.72 -0.21
N LEU A 69 -5.32 15.44 -1.32
CA LEU A 69 -3.96 15.87 -1.57
C LEU A 69 -3.83 17.39 -1.55
N ASN A 70 -4.72 18.12 -2.23
CA ASN A 70 -4.70 19.58 -2.24
C ASN A 70 -4.97 20.16 -0.84
N TYR A 71 -5.90 19.58 -0.08
CA TYR A 71 -6.13 20.00 1.30
C TYR A 71 -4.89 19.81 2.18
N ILE A 72 -4.23 18.65 2.11
CA ILE A 72 -3.01 18.39 2.87
C ILE A 72 -1.90 19.38 2.48
N VAL A 73 -1.73 19.66 1.18
CA VAL A 73 -0.71 20.62 0.73
C VAL A 73 -0.98 21.99 1.33
N GLU A 74 -2.22 22.48 1.29
CA GLU A 74 -2.57 23.80 1.82
C GLU A 74 -2.32 23.92 3.32
N GLU A 75 -2.71 22.92 4.10
CA GLU A 75 -2.51 22.91 5.56
C GLU A 75 -1.03 22.78 5.97
N ASN A 76 -0.18 22.24 5.09
CA ASN A 76 1.22 21.93 5.41
C ASN A 76 2.23 22.70 4.54
N LEU A 77 1.78 23.67 3.73
CA LEU A 77 2.65 24.37 2.79
C LEU A 77 3.78 25.13 3.49
N ALA A 78 3.50 25.70 4.67
CA ALA A 78 4.49 26.38 5.50
C ALA A 78 5.58 25.45 6.04
N LEU A 79 5.29 24.16 6.22
CA LEU A 79 6.26 23.14 6.63
C LEU A 79 7.10 22.65 5.44
N GLY A 80 6.57 22.74 4.22
CA GLY A 80 7.26 22.37 2.98
C GLY A 80 7.40 20.86 2.73
N GLU A 81 6.98 20.02 3.68
CA GLU A 81 6.92 18.57 3.56
C GLU A 81 5.93 17.95 4.56
N ILE A 82 5.54 16.70 4.33
CA ILE A 82 4.80 15.84 5.26
C ILE A 82 5.54 14.52 5.47
N SER A 83 5.25 13.83 6.57
CA SER A 83 5.69 12.46 6.80
C SER A 83 4.50 11.50 6.81
N PRO A 84 4.57 10.31 6.18
CA PRO A 84 3.56 9.27 6.32
C PRO A 84 3.45 8.77 7.77
N ASN A 85 2.23 8.48 8.20
CA ASN A 85 1.97 7.97 9.55
C ASN A 85 2.15 6.44 9.63
N ASP A 86 1.85 5.72 8.55
CA ASP A 86 2.04 4.28 8.44
C ASP A 86 3.53 3.94 8.33
N ALA A 87 3.93 2.84 8.96
CA ALA A 87 5.32 2.43 9.13
C ALA A 87 5.99 2.09 7.80
N GLU A 88 5.26 1.48 6.87
CA GLU A 88 5.83 1.00 5.63
C GLU A 88 6.08 2.12 4.63
N THR A 89 5.08 2.98 4.40
CA THR A 89 5.26 4.11 3.50
C THR A 89 6.25 5.12 4.08
N ARG A 90 6.31 5.27 5.42
CA ARG A 90 7.35 6.08 6.07
C ARG A 90 8.75 5.52 5.83
N THR A 91 8.92 4.20 5.86
CA THR A 91 10.20 3.54 5.56
C THR A 91 10.56 3.71 4.08
N PHE A 92 9.58 3.65 3.18
CA PHE A 92 9.79 3.71 1.74
C PHE A 92 10.02 5.14 1.19
N LEU A 93 9.26 6.12 1.69
CA LEU A 93 9.26 7.51 1.20
C LEU A 93 10.02 8.49 2.13
N HIS A 94 10.17 8.16 3.41
CA HIS A 94 10.63 9.09 4.45
C HIS A 94 9.70 10.31 4.61
N THR A 95 9.99 11.39 3.88
CA THR A 95 9.14 12.59 3.82
C THR A 95 8.72 12.85 2.38
N ILE A 96 7.58 13.50 2.21
CA ILE A 96 7.00 13.88 0.93
C ILE A 96 7.02 15.41 0.84
N PRO A 97 7.93 15.99 0.03
CA PRO A 97 7.98 17.43 -0.21
C PRO A 97 6.69 17.99 -0.82
N LEU A 98 6.35 19.21 -0.41
CA LEU A 98 5.20 19.97 -0.88
C LEU A 98 5.66 21.30 -1.50
N THR A 99 4.95 21.77 -2.52
CA THR A 99 5.14 23.11 -3.08
C THR A 99 3.84 23.67 -3.65
N GLY A 100 3.69 24.99 -3.60
CA GLY A 100 2.63 25.73 -4.29
C GLY A 100 3.01 26.15 -5.71
N GLU A 101 4.30 26.13 -6.03
CA GLU A 101 4.85 26.58 -7.31
C GLU A 101 5.27 25.40 -8.18
N CYS A 102 4.79 25.41 -9.44
CA CYS A 102 5.14 24.42 -10.44
C CYS A 102 6.27 24.94 -11.35
N SER A 103 7.52 24.78 -10.91
CA SER A 103 8.71 25.14 -11.69
C SER A 103 9.75 24.02 -11.71
N HIS A 104 10.49 23.91 -12.83
CA HIS A 104 11.51 22.87 -12.98
C HIS A 104 12.62 22.98 -11.92
N GLU A 105 12.99 24.18 -11.49
CA GLU A 105 14.01 24.42 -10.47
C GLU A 105 13.63 23.75 -9.15
N ILE A 106 12.39 23.97 -8.69
CA ILE A 106 11.87 23.40 -7.45
C ILE A 106 11.75 21.87 -7.58
N ILE A 107 11.20 21.38 -8.71
CA ILE A 107 11.07 19.95 -8.96
C ILE A 107 12.44 19.27 -8.91
N ILE A 108 13.45 19.82 -9.59
CA ILE A 108 14.82 19.30 -9.57
C ILE A 108 15.38 19.31 -8.15
N GLN A 109 15.25 20.42 -7.43
CA GLN A 109 15.77 20.55 -6.06
C GLN A 109 15.20 19.47 -5.14
N LYS A 110 13.87 19.28 -5.15
CA LYS A 110 13.21 18.31 -4.26
C LYS A 110 13.45 16.86 -4.68
N LEU A 111 13.43 16.56 -5.99
CA LEU A 111 13.62 15.20 -6.48
C LEU A 111 15.08 14.69 -6.38
N LYS A 112 16.05 15.58 -6.11
CA LYS A 112 17.42 15.17 -5.73
C LYS A 112 17.48 14.49 -4.36
N GLU A 113 16.60 14.88 -3.45
CA GLU A 113 16.62 14.42 -2.05
C GLU A 113 15.53 13.38 -1.77
N ARG A 114 14.42 13.43 -2.52
CA ARG A 114 13.24 12.60 -2.31
C ARG A 114 12.74 12.00 -3.62
N LYS A 115 11.97 10.91 -3.52
CA LYS A 115 11.47 10.15 -4.68
C LYS A 115 10.25 10.81 -5.36
N SER A 116 9.63 11.78 -4.69
CA SER A 116 8.40 12.44 -5.13
C SER A 116 8.34 13.89 -4.66
N ILE A 117 7.47 14.67 -5.28
CA ILE A 117 7.01 15.98 -4.80
C ILE A 117 5.52 16.12 -5.11
N ILE A 118 4.77 16.72 -4.18
CA ILE A 118 3.38 17.12 -4.40
C ILE A 118 3.33 18.61 -4.72
N ILE A 119 2.65 18.97 -5.82
CA ILE A 119 2.50 20.34 -6.29
C ILE A 119 1.01 20.71 -6.20
N ALA A 120 0.69 21.75 -5.43
CA ALA A 120 -0.68 22.22 -5.23
C ALA A 120 -1.42 22.41 -6.57
N ASN A 121 -2.61 21.84 -6.71
CA ASN A 121 -3.47 21.89 -7.90
C ASN A 121 -2.90 21.23 -9.17
N HIS A 122 -1.67 20.72 -9.13
CA HIS A 122 -0.96 20.15 -10.28
C HIS A 122 -0.74 18.64 -10.15
N GLY A 123 -0.75 18.09 -8.93
CA GLY A 123 -0.66 16.65 -8.68
C GLY A 123 0.69 16.23 -8.11
N ILE A 124 1.15 15.04 -8.49
CA ILE A 124 2.37 14.42 -7.96
C ILE A 124 3.38 14.29 -9.10
N VAL A 125 4.64 14.63 -8.83
CA VAL A 125 5.77 14.28 -9.69
C VAL A 125 6.60 13.21 -9.02
N THR A 126 6.83 12.09 -9.71
CA THR A 126 7.70 10.99 -9.27
C THR A 126 8.63 10.56 -10.40
N TYR A 127 9.67 9.81 -10.09
CA TYR A 127 10.60 9.31 -11.10
C TYR A 127 11.01 7.86 -10.86
N GLY A 128 11.57 7.26 -11.91
CA GLY A 128 12.26 5.99 -11.86
C GLY A 128 13.68 6.15 -12.37
N SER A 129 14.65 5.66 -11.60
CA SER A 129 16.06 5.70 -11.97
C SER A 129 16.38 4.66 -13.05
N VAL A 130 15.64 3.55 -13.06
CA VAL A 130 15.88 2.43 -13.99
C VAL A 130 14.67 2.15 -14.88
N THR A 131 13.46 2.18 -14.33
CA THR A 131 12.23 1.83 -15.05
C THR A 131 11.05 2.71 -14.65
N PRO A 132 10.04 2.92 -15.53
CA PRO A 132 8.78 3.59 -15.20
C PRO A 132 8.01 2.98 -14.03
N GLU A 133 8.28 1.71 -13.73
CA GLU A 133 7.75 0.99 -12.58
C GLU A 133 8.02 1.70 -11.25
N GLN A 134 9.25 2.17 -11.05
CA GLN A 134 9.62 2.87 -9.82
C GLN A 134 8.82 4.16 -9.64
N ALA A 135 8.57 4.88 -10.74
CA ALA A 135 7.74 6.09 -10.72
C ALA A 135 6.28 5.75 -10.35
N PHE A 136 5.73 4.67 -10.93
CA PHE A 136 4.39 4.15 -10.62
C PHE A 136 4.25 3.78 -9.14
N VAL A 137 5.20 3.00 -8.60
CA VAL A 137 5.19 2.56 -7.20
C VAL A 137 5.18 3.76 -6.26
N VAL A 138 6.11 4.69 -6.47
CA VAL A 138 6.21 5.89 -5.62
C VAL A 138 4.93 6.71 -5.71
N PHE A 139 4.33 6.85 -6.89
CA PHE A 139 3.08 7.57 -7.06
C PHE A 139 1.94 6.95 -6.27
N SER A 140 1.75 5.63 -6.40
CA SER A 140 0.71 4.90 -5.67
C SER A 140 0.95 4.91 -4.15
N SER A 141 2.20 4.79 -3.70
CA SER A 141 2.54 4.94 -2.27
C SER A 141 2.23 6.35 -1.74
N VAL A 142 2.49 7.41 -2.52
CA VAL A 142 2.11 8.78 -2.13
C VAL A 142 0.58 8.90 -2.00
N CYS A 143 -0.18 8.37 -2.96
CA CYS A 143 -1.65 8.36 -2.90
C CYS A 143 -2.18 7.64 -1.65
N PHE A 144 -1.58 6.50 -1.29
CA PHE A 144 -1.92 5.78 -0.07
C PHE A 144 -1.60 6.59 1.19
N ALA A 145 -0.38 7.11 1.31
CA ALA A 145 0.06 7.89 2.47
C ALA A 145 -0.81 9.13 2.71
N VAL A 146 -1.15 9.89 1.66
CA VAL A 146 -2.02 11.08 1.83
C VAL A 146 -3.43 10.70 2.24
N PHE A 147 -3.96 9.57 1.75
CA PHE A 147 -5.26 9.05 2.16
C PHE A 147 -5.25 8.65 3.64
N VAL A 148 -4.29 7.82 4.06
CA VAL A 148 -4.17 7.38 5.46
C VAL A 148 -3.97 8.57 6.40
N LYS A 149 -3.07 9.50 6.03
CA LYS A 149 -2.83 10.73 6.79
C LYS A 149 -4.10 11.56 6.96
N PHE A 150 -4.85 11.79 5.88
CA PHE A 150 -6.07 12.60 5.92
C PHE A 150 -7.10 12.06 6.93
N PHE A 151 -7.36 10.76 6.91
CA PHE A 151 -8.33 10.14 7.82
C PHE A 151 -7.83 10.09 9.26
N ALA A 152 -6.55 9.81 9.48
CA ALA A 152 -5.95 9.85 10.80
C ALA A 152 -5.99 11.27 11.40
N ASP A 153 -5.59 12.27 10.62
CA ASP A 153 -5.62 13.68 11.04
C ASP A 153 -7.07 14.14 11.29
N TYR A 154 -8.03 13.75 10.44
CA TYR A 154 -9.45 14.04 10.66
C TYR A 154 -9.95 13.49 12.00
N TYR A 155 -9.60 12.24 12.33
CA TYR A 155 -9.99 11.64 13.62
C TYR A 155 -9.51 12.48 14.80
N TYR A 156 -8.24 12.89 14.79
CA TYR A 156 -7.70 13.71 15.88
C TYR A 156 -8.28 15.12 15.92
N SER A 157 -8.50 15.76 14.77
CA SER A 157 -9.22 17.05 14.70
C SER A 157 -10.66 16.93 15.23
N TYR A 158 -11.33 15.81 14.95
CA TYR A 158 -12.67 15.51 15.48
C TYR A 158 -12.68 15.39 17.00
N LYS A 159 -11.75 14.61 17.56
CA LYS A 159 -11.59 14.45 19.01
C LYS A 159 -11.32 15.78 19.73
N GLN A 160 -10.60 16.68 19.08
CA GLN A 160 -10.27 18.00 19.61
C GLN A 160 -11.36 19.06 19.35
N ASN A 161 -12.49 18.69 18.76
CA ASN A 161 -13.55 19.61 18.32
C ASN A 161 -13.04 20.74 17.39
N ASN A 162 -12.04 20.44 16.57
CA ASN A 162 -11.35 21.38 15.69
C ASN A 162 -11.39 20.95 14.21
N VAL A 163 -12.51 20.38 13.78
CA VAL A 163 -12.67 19.95 12.38
C VAL A 163 -12.88 21.16 11.48
N ASN A 164 -12.01 21.30 10.48
CA ASN A 164 -12.17 22.31 9.44
C ASN A 164 -13.38 21.98 8.55
N PRO A 165 -14.30 22.93 8.26
CA PRO A 165 -15.47 22.70 7.40
C PRO A 165 -15.13 22.11 6.03
N ARG A 166 -14.04 22.54 5.41
CA ARG A 166 -13.56 22.01 4.12
C ARG A 166 -13.07 20.57 4.27
N GLN A 167 -12.35 20.26 5.35
CA GLN A 167 -11.92 18.90 5.65
C GLN A 167 -13.13 17.95 5.80
N LYS A 168 -14.18 18.42 6.48
CA LYS A 168 -15.45 17.69 6.60
C LYS A 168 -16.12 17.44 5.25
N GLU A 169 -16.22 18.45 4.39
CA GLU A 169 -16.80 18.28 3.05
C GLU A 169 -16.05 17.23 2.21
N ILE A 170 -14.71 17.28 2.25
CA ILE A 170 -13.85 16.30 1.57
C ILE A 170 -14.08 14.90 2.14
N LEU A 171 -14.19 14.78 3.47
CA LEU A 171 -14.48 13.50 4.11
C LEU A 171 -15.82 12.93 3.64
N GLU A 172 -16.89 13.72 3.63
CA GLU A 172 -18.24 13.26 3.24
C GLU A 172 -18.27 12.73 1.79
N LYS A 173 -17.61 13.45 0.86
CA LYS A 173 -17.43 13.03 -0.53
C LYS A 173 -16.60 11.74 -0.63
N THR A 174 -15.53 11.66 0.15
CA THR A 174 -14.63 10.49 0.18
C THR A 174 -15.34 9.25 0.71
N ILE A 175 -16.08 9.37 1.82
CA ILE A 175 -16.88 8.28 2.40
C ILE A 175 -17.92 7.80 1.39
N SER A 176 -18.60 8.72 0.69
CA SER A 176 -19.58 8.36 -0.34
C SER A 176 -18.95 7.56 -1.49
N HIS A 177 -17.72 7.90 -1.90
CA HIS A 177 -16.97 7.13 -2.89
C HIS A 177 -16.60 5.75 -2.35
N TYR A 178 -16.05 5.69 -1.12
CA TYR A 178 -15.58 4.44 -0.52
C TYR A 178 -16.72 3.46 -0.19
N LYS A 179 -17.91 3.95 0.16
CA LYS A 179 -19.13 3.13 0.34
C LYS A 179 -19.48 2.33 -0.91
N LYS A 180 -19.28 2.89 -2.12
CA LYS A 180 -19.52 2.14 -3.38
C LYS A 180 -18.56 0.97 -3.52
N GLN A 181 -17.31 1.16 -3.10
CA GLN A 181 -16.30 0.11 -3.10
C GLN A 181 -16.63 -1.02 -2.10
N MET A 182 -17.22 -0.68 -0.94
CA MET A 182 -17.69 -1.69 0.03
C MET A 182 -18.78 -2.62 -0.52
N GLU A 183 -19.63 -2.13 -1.42
CA GLU A 183 -20.65 -2.98 -2.05
C GLU A 183 -20.02 -4.07 -2.94
N GLN A 184 -18.92 -3.76 -3.61
CA GLN A 184 -18.13 -4.77 -4.35
C GLN A 184 -17.57 -5.83 -3.39
N TYR A 185 -17.13 -5.44 -2.20
CA TYR A 185 -16.58 -6.39 -1.22
C TYR A 185 -17.65 -7.35 -0.71
N LYS A 186 -18.89 -6.89 -0.53
CA LYS A 186 -20.03 -7.73 -0.14
C LYS A 186 -20.37 -8.78 -1.18
N ALA A 187 -20.21 -8.47 -2.47
CA ALA A 187 -20.42 -9.45 -3.54
C ALA A 187 -19.40 -10.60 -3.50
N GLY A 188 -18.22 -10.34 -2.91
CA GLY A 188 -17.13 -11.31 -2.80
C GLY A 188 -16.53 -11.69 -4.16
N LYS A 189 -15.62 -12.65 -4.14
CA LYS A 189 -15.05 -13.27 -5.34
C LYS A 189 -14.81 -14.74 -5.07
N ASN A 190 -15.23 -15.57 -6.01
CA ASN A 190 -14.91 -17.00 -5.97
C ASN A 190 -13.54 -17.19 -6.62
N LEU A 191 -12.59 -17.70 -5.82
CA LEU A 191 -11.24 -18.07 -6.24
C LEU A 191 -11.17 -19.59 -6.40
N LYS A 192 -10.12 -20.08 -7.07
CA LYS A 192 -9.85 -21.50 -7.23
C LYS A 192 -9.91 -22.24 -5.90
N THR A 193 -10.69 -23.32 -5.86
CA THR A 193 -10.91 -24.12 -4.67
C THR A 193 -9.84 -25.21 -4.54
N GLY A 194 -9.30 -25.36 -3.33
CA GLY A 194 -8.27 -26.34 -2.99
C GLY A 194 -8.83 -27.57 -2.24
N PRO A 195 -7.99 -28.32 -1.48
CA PRO A 195 -6.55 -28.13 -1.40
C PRO A 195 -5.90 -28.41 -2.76
N PHE A 196 -4.73 -27.83 -2.99
CA PHE A 196 -3.98 -28.04 -4.24
C PHE A 196 -3.01 -29.20 -4.07
N SER A 197 -2.85 -29.99 -5.12
CA SER A 197 -2.09 -31.24 -5.09
C SER A 197 -0.67 -31.12 -5.68
N ASN A 198 -0.42 -30.08 -6.47
CA ASN A 198 0.83 -29.89 -7.20
C ASN A 198 1.17 -28.40 -7.38
N ASN A 199 2.41 -28.12 -7.78
CA ASN A 199 2.90 -26.74 -7.94
C ASN A 199 2.11 -25.94 -8.97
N GLU A 200 1.65 -26.54 -10.06
CA GLU A 200 0.93 -25.84 -11.12
C GLU A 200 -0.43 -25.32 -10.63
N GLU A 201 -1.16 -26.14 -9.87
CA GLU A 201 -2.41 -25.74 -9.22
C GLU A 201 -2.20 -24.61 -8.22
N VAL A 202 -1.15 -24.70 -7.41
CA VAL A 202 -0.81 -23.66 -6.42
C VAL A 202 -0.44 -22.35 -7.11
N LEU A 203 0.41 -22.38 -8.13
CA LEU A 203 0.82 -21.18 -8.87
C LEU A 203 -0.38 -20.50 -9.51
N THR A 204 -1.27 -21.29 -10.14
CA THR A 204 -2.52 -20.77 -10.71
C THR A 204 -3.39 -20.09 -9.65
N ALA A 205 -3.54 -20.72 -8.48
CA ALA A 205 -4.32 -20.16 -7.38
C ALA A 205 -3.70 -18.87 -6.82
N ILE A 206 -2.37 -18.82 -6.68
CA ILE A 206 -1.63 -17.65 -6.23
C ILE A 206 -1.82 -16.49 -7.22
N PHE A 207 -1.71 -16.74 -8.53
CA PHE A 207 -1.89 -15.71 -9.55
C PHE A 207 -3.31 -15.13 -9.54
N GLU A 208 -4.32 -16.00 -9.43
CA GLU A 208 -5.72 -15.57 -9.35
C GLU A 208 -5.99 -14.76 -8.08
N ALA A 209 -5.51 -15.21 -6.92
CA ALA A 209 -5.69 -14.53 -5.65
C ALA A 209 -4.94 -13.19 -5.61
N GLY A 210 -3.68 -13.14 -6.10
CA GLY A 210 -2.89 -11.93 -6.19
C GLY A 210 -3.57 -10.85 -7.05
N LYS A 211 -4.02 -11.22 -8.26
CA LYS A 211 -4.81 -10.32 -9.11
C LYS A 211 -6.09 -9.83 -8.41
N SER A 212 -6.76 -10.73 -7.69
CA SER A 212 -8.00 -10.39 -6.98
C SER A 212 -7.82 -9.37 -5.86
N ILE A 213 -6.71 -9.44 -5.12
CA ILE A 213 -6.36 -8.46 -4.08
C ILE A 213 -6.18 -7.07 -4.71
N VAL A 214 -5.49 -6.99 -5.86
CA VAL A 214 -5.28 -5.73 -6.60
C VAL A 214 -6.59 -5.20 -7.21
N ASP A 215 -7.40 -6.07 -7.83
CA ASP A 215 -8.72 -5.73 -8.40
C ASP A 215 -9.65 -5.13 -7.34
N PHE A 216 -9.57 -5.63 -6.10
CA PHE A 216 -10.35 -5.16 -4.96
C PHE A 216 -9.69 -4.01 -4.19
N ARG A 217 -8.53 -3.50 -4.63
CA ARG A 217 -7.75 -2.44 -3.96
C ARG A 217 -7.46 -2.75 -2.49
N MET A 218 -7.18 -4.02 -2.21
CA MET A 218 -6.74 -4.47 -0.89
C MET A 218 -5.24 -4.24 -0.68
N VAL A 219 -4.56 -3.64 -1.66
CA VAL A 219 -3.13 -3.36 -1.62
C VAL A 219 -2.80 -2.22 -2.59
N ASP A 220 -1.71 -1.51 -2.32
CA ASP A 220 -1.19 -0.45 -3.17
C ASP A 220 0.21 -0.84 -3.69
N SER A 221 0.49 -0.65 -4.98
CA SER A 221 1.81 -0.96 -5.57
C SER A 221 2.31 -2.41 -5.37
N PHE A 222 3.49 -2.59 -4.75
CA PHE A 222 4.18 -3.87 -4.47
C PHE A 222 4.13 -4.26 -3.01
N PHE A 223 3.25 -3.61 -2.29
CA PHE A 223 2.96 -4.01 -0.94
C PHE A 223 2.15 -5.31 -0.94
N GLY A 224 2.08 -5.98 0.20
CA GLY A 224 1.43 -7.28 0.29
C GLY A 224 2.31 -8.44 -0.22
N ASN A 225 1.89 -9.65 0.14
CA ASN A 225 2.49 -10.89 -0.33
C ASN A 225 1.52 -12.05 -0.09
N ILE A 226 1.84 -13.17 -0.72
CA ILE A 226 0.95 -14.33 -0.78
C ILE A 226 1.78 -15.60 -0.69
N SER A 227 1.34 -16.55 0.11
CA SER A 227 2.00 -17.86 0.19
C SER A 227 1.05 -19.02 0.36
N TYR A 228 1.51 -20.19 -0.10
CA TYR A 228 0.86 -21.48 0.07
C TYR A 228 1.86 -22.54 0.50
N ARG A 229 1.49 -23.41 1.45
CA ARG A 229 2.28 -24.57 1.85
C ARG A 229 1.83 -25.79 1.05
N LEU A 230 2.77 -26.37 0.30
CA LEU A 230 2.57 -27.64 -0.39
C LEU A 230 3.60 -28.66 0.12
N GLY A 231 3.13 -29.62 0.92
CA GLY A 231 3.99 -30.63 1.55
C GLY A 231 5.10 -29.98 2.40
N ASN A 232 6.35 -30.20 1.99
CA ASN A 232 7.56 -29.69 2.67
C ASN A 232 8.11 -28.40 2.01
N SER A 233 7.30 -27.70 1.23
CA SER A 233 7.68 -26.44 0.57
C SER A 233 6.66 -25.35 0.84
N ILE A 234 7.14 -24.10 0.92
CA ILE A 234 6.33 -22.90 0.95
C ILE A 234 6.56 -22.17 -0.37
N ILE A 235 5.48 -21.97 -1.11
CA ILE A 235 5.45 -21.27 -2.38
C ILE A 235 5.00 -19.85 -2.08
N ILE A 236 5.85 -18.85 -2.31
CA ILE A 236 5.64 -17.47 -1.85
C ILE A 236 6.06 -16.44 -2.90
N SER A 237 5.39 -15.30 -2.95
CA SER A 237 5.79 -14.17 -3.80
C SER A 237 7.16 -13.61 -3.43
N GLN A 238 7.91 -13.16 -4.45
CA GLN A 238 9.20 -12.50 -4.27
C GLN A 238 9.06 -11.10 -3.65
N THR A 239 10.11 -10.63 -3.00
CA THR A 239 10.16 -9.25 -2.48
C THR A 239 10.00 -8.24 -3.62
N GLY A 240 9.09 -7.28 -3.44
CA GLY A 240 8.86 -6.20 -4.41
C GLY A 240 8.13 -6.63 -5.68
N SER A 241 7.51 -7.82 -5.70
CA SER A 241 6.72 -8.28 -6.83
C SER A 241 5.31 -7.68 -6.84
N SER A 242 4.78 -7.43 -8.03
CA SER A 242 3.39 -6.98 -8.21
C SER A 242 2.45 -8.18 -8.10
N LEU A 243 1.47 -8.13 -7.20
CA LEU A 243 0.53 -9.25 -7.00
C LEU A 243 -0.35 -9.56 -8.22
N ASP A 244 -0.54 -8.58 -9.11
CA ASP A 244 -1.23 -8.73 -10.40
C ASP A 244 -0.31 -9.19 -11.55
N GLU A 245 1.01 -9.31 -11.32
CA GLU A 245 2.02 -9.72 -12.31
C GLU A 245 3.00 -10.75 -11.74
N LEU A 246 2.52 -11.68 -10.92
CA LEU A 246 3.32 -12.72 -10.25
C LEU A 246 4.00 -13.79 -11.14
N PRO A 247 3.57 -14.09 -12.39
CA PRO A 247 4.27 -15.08 -13.20
C PRO A 247 5.78 -14.77 -13.36
N GLY A 248 6.62 -15.70 -12.90
CA GLY A 248 8.08 -15.54 -12.88
C GLY A 248 8.65 -14.88 -11.62
N CYS A 249 7.78 -14.44 -10.70
CA CYS A 249 8.13 -13.76 -9.44
C CYS A 249 7.67 -14.54 -8.20
N ILE A 250 7.70 -15.87 -8.25
CA ILE A 250 7.35 -16.77 -7.15
C ILE A 250 8.54 -17.66 -6.81
N ASP A 251 8.83 -17.77 -5.52
CA ASP A 251 9.85 -18.64 -4.97
C ASP A 251 9.23 -19.88 -4.33
N ILE A 252 9.83 -21.04 -4.59
CA ILE A 252 9.48 -22.31 -3.95
C ILE A 252 10.56 -22.63 -2.92
N CYS A 253 10.24 -22.40 -1.65
CA CYS A 253 11.17 -22.49 -0.54
C CYS A 253 10.98 -23.81 0.23
N PRO A 254 11.94 -24.76 0.17
CA PRO A 254 11.96 -25.92 1.05
C PRO A 254 11.99 -25.49 2.53
N VAL A 255 11.15 -26.11 3.36
CA VAL A 255 11.07 -25.74 4.79
C VAL A 255 12.26 -26.25 5.61
N ASP A 256 12.96 -27.27 5.11
CA ASP A 256 14.14 -27.90 5.73
C ASP A 256 15.41 -27.04 5.66
N GLY A 257 15.36 -25.89 4.99
CA GLY A 257 16.51 -24.98 4.88
C GLY A 257 17.60 -25.50 3.93
N SER A 258 17.30 -26.50 3.10
CA SER A 258 18.23 -27.06 2.11
C SER A 258 18.57 -26.11 0.94
N SER A 259 17.98 -24.91 0.91
CA SER A 259 18.07 -23.99 -0.21
C SER A 259 18.20 -22.53 0.23
N CYS A 260 18.89 -21.75 -0.60
CA CYS A 260 19.03 -20.30 -0.46
C CYS A 260 17.94 -19.50 -1.21
N VAL A 261 16.96 -20.17 -1.83
CA VAL A 261 15.85 -19.52 -2.56
C VAL A 261 15.08 -18.53 -1.67
N GLY A 262 15.04 -18.74 -0.35
CA GLY A 262 14.43 -17.80 0.59
C GLY A 262 15.07 -16.40 0.65
N ILE A 263 16.21 -16.16 -0.02
CA ILE A 263 16.85 -14.84 -0.08
C ILE A 263 16.06 -13.86 -0.96
N THR A 264 15.43 -14.35 -2.04
CA THR A 264 14.64 -13.52 -2.98
C THR A 264 13.15 -13.50 -2.62
N ALA A 265 12.73 -14.38 -1.71
CA ALA A 265 11.37 -14.46 -1.23
C ALA A 265 10.96 -13.16 -0.52
N SER A 266 9.66 -13.00 -0.25
CA SER A 266 9.16 -11.89 0.55
C SER A 266 10.00 -11.66 1.81
N SER A 267 10.24 -10.40 2.16
CA SER A 267 10.87 -9.96 3.41
C SER A 267 10.15 -10.50 4.66
N GLU A 268 8.91 -10.98 4.50
CA GLU A 268 8.05 -11.53 5.54
C GLU A 268 7.99 -13.06 5.52
N TYR A 269 8.81 -13.71 4.69
CA TYR A 269 8.85 -15.17 4.55
C TYR A 269 9.01 -15.90 5.89
N SER A 270 9.80 -15.37 6.82
CA SER A 270 9.99 -15.94 8.15
C SER A 270 8.68 -15.99 8.94
N ALA A 271 7.88 -14.93 8.90
CA ALA A 271 6.58 -14.87 9.56
C ALA A 271 5.59 -15.85 8.90
N HIS A 272 5.57 -15.91 7.57
CA HIS A 272 4.75 -16.86 6.82
C HIS A 272 5.13 -18.30 7.14
N LYS A 273 6.43 -18.61 7.18
CA LYS A 273 6.95 -19.92 7.53
C LYS A 273 6.51 -20.35 8.92
N SER A 274 6.66 -19.50 9.94
CA SER A 274 6.24 -19.85 11.29
C SER A 274 4.74 -20.19 11.35
N ILE A 275 3.90 -19.37 10.74
CA ILE A 275 2.44 -19.59 10.72
C ILE A 275 2.06 -20.87 9.98
N LEU A 276 2.64 -21.11 8.80
CA LEU A 276 2.33 -22.28 7.97
C LEU A 276 2.92 -23.59 8.55
N MET A 277 3.89 -23.50 9.46
CA MET A 277 4.51 -24.68 10.08
C MET A 277 3.85 -25.11 11.38
N GLU A 278 3.20 -24.19 12.11
CA GLU A 278 2.63 -24.46 13.44
C GLU A 278 1.24 -25.11 13.43
N GLU A 279 0.52 -25.12 12.30
CA GLU A 279 -0.89 -25.54 12.19
C GLU A 279 -1.20 -26.18 10.82
N ASP A 280 -2.40 -26.77 10.66
CA ASP A 280 -2.96 -27.27 9.39
C ASP A 280 -3.37 -26.12 8.43
N HIS A 281 -2.65 -24.99 8.46
CA HIS A 281 -2.87 -23.88 7.54
C HIS A 281 -2.09 -24.11 6.25
N LEU A 282 -2.78 -23.89 5.14
CA LEU A 282 -2.18 -24.05 3.82
C LEU A 282 -1.88 -22.72 3.17
N CYS A 283 -2.50 -21.60 3.56
CA CYS A 283 -2.24 -20.34 2.87
C CYS A 283 -2.33 -19.09 3.75
N ILE A 284 -1.62 -18.05 3.31
CA ILE A 284 -1.61 -16.71 3.91
C ILE A 284 -1.80 -15.68 2.79
N LEU A 285 -2.65 -14.70 3.06
CA LEU A 285 -2.79 -13.48 2.26
C LEU A 285 -2.44 -12.27 3.12
N HIS A 286 -1.52 -11.46 2.62
CA HIS A 286 -1.18 -10.17 3.19
C HIS A 286 -1.56 -9.05 2.22
N GLY A 287 -2.33 -8.09 2.71
CA GLY A 287 -2.74 -6.89 1.98
C GLY A 287 -2.72 -5.66 2.89
N HIS A 288 -2.80 -4.47 2.31
CA HIS A 288 -2.75 -3.18 2.99
C HIS A 288 -4.04 -2.38 2.82
N PRO A 289 -5.20 -2.91 3.25
CA PRO A 289 -6.45 -2.20 3.05
C PRO A 289 -6.49 -0.93 3.93
N LYS A 290 -6.97 0.17 3.33
CA LYS A 290 -6.79 1.54 3.83
C LYS A 290 -7.35 1.75 5.24
N PHE A 291 -8.59 1.35 5.50
CA PHE A 291 -9.21 1.59 6.81
C PHE A 291 -8.66 0.70 7.91
N SER A 292 -8.20 -0.50 7.58
CA SER A 292 -7.49 -1.36 8.53
C SER A 292 -6.19 -0.70 8.98
N VAL A 293 -5.42 -0.12 8.05
CA VAL A 293 -4.22 0.66 8.37
C VAL A 293 -4.58 1.92 9.16
N ILE A 294 -5.57 2.71 8.72
CA ILE A 294 -6.03 3.92 9.44
C ILE A 294 -6.42 3.58 10.88
N MET A 295 -7.31 2.60 11.08
CA MET A 295 -7.81 2.21 12.41
C MET A 295 -6.68 1.73 13.32
N SER A 296 -5.67 1.06 12.77
CA SER A 296 -4.50 0.64 13.53
C SER A 296 -3.70 1.84 14.09
N LEU A 297 -3.73 3.01 13.45
CA LEU A 297 -3.03 4.21 13.89
C LEU A 297 -3.77 4.95 15.02
N LEU A 298 -5.09 4.74 15.16
CA LEU A 298 -5.92 5.54 16.07
C LEU A 298 -5.82 5.06 17.53
N CYS A 299 -5.29 5.93 18.38
CA CYS A 299 -5.18 5.70 19.83
C CYS A 299 -5.73 6.89 20.62
N ASP A 300 -6.66 6.61 21.54
CA ASP A 300 -7.28 7.60 22.45
C ASP A 300 -6.43 7.92 23.69
N ASN A 301 -5.36 7.17 23.96
CA ASN A 301 -4.49 7.44 25.10
C ASN A 301 -3.55 8.61 24.79
N GLU A 302 -3.97 9.83 25.13
CA GLU A 302 -3.24 11.09 24.90
C GLU A 302 -1.93 11.17 25.69
N ASP A 303 -1.90 10.64 26.90
CA ASP A 303 -0.75 10.68 27.82
C ASP A 303 0.18 9.45 27.69
N CYS A 304 0.11 8.73 26.58
CA CYS A 304 0.94 7.55 26.34
C CYS A 304 2.43 7.94 26.20
N ALA A 305 3.25 7.53 27.17
CA ALA A 305 4.70 7.78 27.17
C ALA A 305 5.43 7.20 25.94
N ASP A 306 4.87 6.18 25.30
CA ASP A 306 5.42 5.51 24.12
C ASP A 306 4.73 5.96 22.81
N ARG A 307 4.02 7.09 22.82
CA ARG A 307 3.35 7.63 21.62
C ARG A 307 4.35 7.83 20.48
N GLY A 308 3.99 7.32 19.30
CA GLY A 308 4.84 7.31 18.12
C GLY A 308 5.78 6.09 18.01
N LEU A 309 5.86 5.23 19.02
CA LEU A 309 6.68 4.00 19.00
C LEU A 309 5.86 2.72 18.76
N CYS A 310 4.55 2.84 18.52
CA CYS A 310 3.64 1.70 18.36
C CYS A 310 3.99 0.75 17.21
N TYR A 311 4.80 1.17 16.25
CA TYR A 311 5.32 0.26 15.20
C TYR A 311 6.37 -0.73 15.74
N LYS A 312 7.03 -0.40 16.86
CA LYS A 312 8.02 -1.24 17.55
C LYS A 312 7.47 -1.91 18.81
N LYS A 313 6.77 -1.12 19.63
CA LYS A 313 6.24 -1.55 20.92
C LYS A 313 4.99 -0.76 21.28
N CYS A 314 4.00 -1.45 21.83
CA CYS A 314 2.82 -0.85 22.41
C CYS A 314 2.52 -1.59 23.71
N PRO A 315 2.36 -0.88 24.85
CA PRO A 315 2.03 -1.54 26.11
C PRO A 315 0.58 -2.04 26.15
N GLU A 316 -0.27 -1.51 25.28
CA GLU A 316 -1.70 -1.82 25.24
C GLU A 316 -1.98 -2.98 24.28
N GLN A 317 -2.86 -3.89 24.71
CA GLN A 317 -3.49 -4.83 23.80
C GLN A 317 -4.62 -4.13 23.06
N ARG A 318 -4.55 -4.14 21.73
CA ARG A 318 -5.48 -3.38 20.88
C ARG A 318 -6.24 -4.35 19.97
N PHE A 319 -7.52 -4.06 19.78
CA PHE A 319 -8.41 -4.85 18.93
C PHE A 319 -9.33 -3.92 18.14
N ILE A 320 -9.70 -4.35 16.94
CA ILE A 320 -10.92 -3.90 16.27
C ILE A 320 -11.87 -5.08 16.29
N GLU A 321 -12.91 -5.02 17.11
CA GLU A 321 -13.82 -6.14 17.36
C GLU A 321 -13.02 -7.41 17.75
N ASP A 322 -13.05 -8.45 16.91
CA ASP A 322 -12.38 -9.73 17.10
C ASP A 322 -10.92 -9.78 16.57
N ILE A 323 -10.46 -8.71 15.93
CA ILE A 323 -9.16 -8.69 15.23
C ILE A 323 -8.10 -7.98 16.06
N PRO A 324 -7.02 -8.67 16.47
CA PRO A 324 -5.93 -8.05 17.20
C PRO A 324 -5.16 -7.07 16.31
N ILE A 325 -4.73 -5.97 16.91
CA ILE A 325 -3.71 -5.06 16.37
C ILE A 325 -2.41 -5.36 17.09
N ILE A 326 -1.39 -5.77 16.35
CA ILE A 326 -0.06 -6.05 16.88
C ILE A 326 0.96 -5.02 16.41
N THR A 327 2.05 -4.92 17.15
CA THR A 327 3.23 -4.14 16.76
C THR A 327 4.21 -5.03 16.02
N GLY A 328 5.04 -4.44 15.17
CA GLY A 328 6.17 -5.15 14.60
C GLY A 328 6.73 -4.45 13.37
N GLU A 329 8.05 -4.43 13.27
CA GLU A 329 8.76 -3.99 12.08
C GLU A 329 8.81 -5.12 11.04
N VAL A 330 8.90 -4.77 9.75
CA VAL A 330 9.11 -5.75 8.68
C VAL A 330 10.44 -6.49 8.92
N GLY A 331 10.43 -7.81 8.72
CA GLY A 331 11.62 -8.67 8.84
C GLY A 331 11.77 -9.37 10.20
N THR A 332 13.00 -9.78 10.51
CA THR A 332 13.33 -10.73 11.60
C THR A 332 14.05 -10.10 12.79
N GLY A 333 14.00 -8.77 12.94
CA GLY A 333 14.62 -8.09 14.07
C GLY A 333 13.97 -8.47 15.42
N PRO A 334 14.51 -7.99 16.56
CA PRO A 334 13.92 -8.24 17.88
C PRO A 334 12.46 -7.79 18.00
N THR A 335 12.14 -6.68 17.33
CA THR A 335 10.81 -6.07 17.19
C THR A 335 10.11 -6.49 15.89
N GLY A 336 10.61 -7.50 15.21
CA GLY A 336 10.08 -7.93 13.90
C GLY A 336 8.73 -8.63 14.01
N ILE A 337 7.90 -8.49 12.98
CA ILE A 337 6.61 -9.17 12.87
C ILE A 337 6.74 -10.70 12.94
N SER A 338 7.91 -11.27 12.63
CA SER A 338 8.16 -12.70 12.78
C SER A 338 7.97 -13.21 14.21
N ASN A 339 8.04 -12.31 15.20
CA ASN A 339 7.91 -12.65 16.62
C ASN A 339 6.50 -12.39 17.15
N THR A 340 5.77 -11.43 16.58
CA THR A 340 4.47 -10.98 17.08
C THR A 340 3.30 -11.53 16.27
N LEU A 341 3.47 -11.76 14.97
CA LEU A 341 2.40 -12.22 14.08
C LEU A 341 2.02 -13.70 14.30
N PRO A 342 2.95 -14.67 14.35
CA PRO A 342 2.58 -16.08 14.53
C PRO A 342 1.72 -16.36 15.78
N PRO A 343 2.09 -15.89 16.99
CA PRO A 343 1.25 -16.15 18.17
C PRO A 343 -0.11 -15.44 18.10
N ALA A 344 -0.18 -14.24 17.49
CA ALA A 344 -1.42 -13.46 17.41
C ALA A 344 -2.43 -14.05 16.42
N ILE A 345 -1.96 -14.55 15.27
CA ILE A 345 -2.86 -15.08 14.23
C ILE A 345 -3.36 -16.48 14.57
N LYS A 346 -2.73 -17.22 15.49
CA LYS A 346 -3.08 -18.62 15.82
C LYS A 346 -4.59 -18.83 16.04
N ASN A 347 -5.22 -17.98 16.85
CA ASN A 347 -6.64 -18.08 17.18
C ASN A 347 -7.51 -16.98 16.56
N SER A 348 -7.02 -16.30 15.53
CA SER A 348 -7.77 -15.26 14.83
C SER A 348 -7.87 -15.52 13.33
N ARG A 349 -8.97 -15.05 12.73
CA ARG A 349 -9.19 -15.11 11.27
C ARG A 349 -8.28 -14.13 10.50
N GLY A 350 -7.71 -13.16 11.20
CA GLY A 350 -6.69 -12.27 10.67
C GLY A 350 -6.08 -11.39 11.76
N VAL A 351 -5.01 -10.67 11.42
CA VAL A 351 -4.31 -9.76 12.33
C VAL A 351 -3.99 -8.48 11.59
N ILE A 352 -4.18 -7.34 12.25
CA ILE A 352 -3.74 -6.04 11.75
C ILE A 352 -2.36 -5.75 12.35
N VAL A 353 -1.36 -5.48 11.53
CA VAL A 353 -0.06 -4.97 11.97
C VAL A 353 -0.11 -3.44 11.95
N PHE A 354 0.27 -2.83 13.07
CA PHE A 354 0.20 -1.37 13.29
C PHE A 354 0.86 -0.60 12.15
N GLY A 355 0.08 0.25 11.48
CA GLY A 355 0.56 1.12 10.40
C GLY A 355 1.17 0.37 9.23
N HIS A 356 0.73 -0.87 8.97
CA HIS A 356 1.35 -1.72 7.97
C HIS A 356 0.29 -2.39 7.11
N GLY A 357 -0.44 -3.38 7.64
CA GLY A 357 -1.43 -4.09 6.84
C GLY A 357 -2.12 -5.21 7.61
N VAL A 358 -2.77 -6.09 6.87
CA VAL A 358 -3.57 -7.19 7.40
C VAL A 358 -3.01 -8.51 6.89
N PHE A 359 -2.91 -9.48 7.78
CA PHE A 359 -2.58 -10.87 7.46
C PHE A 359 -3.80 -11.72 7.74
N THR A 360 -4.18 -12.55 6.77
CA THR A 360 -5.28 -13.52 6.89
C THR A 360 -4.78 -14.89 6.47
N LYS A 361 -5.46 -15.93 6.96
CA LYS A 361 -5.07 -17.32 6.72
C LYS A 361 -6.26 -18.17 6.34
N SER A 362 -5.98 -19.30 5.69
CA SER A 362 -6.96 -20.37 5.49
C SER A 362 -6.28 -21.74 5.53
N ARG A 363 -7.10 -22.77 5.77
CA ARG A 363 -6.70 -24.17 5.85
C ARG A 363 -6.70 -24.90 4.50
N LYS A 364 -7.26 -24.31 3.44
CA LYS A 364 -7.51 -25.05 2.19
C LYS A 364 -7.06 -24.30 0.94
N ASP A 365 -7.55 -23.09 0.79
CA ASP A 365 -7.37 -22.25 -0.39
C ASP A 365 -7.58 -20.76 -0.04
N PHE A 366 -7.42 -19.89 -1.02
CA PHE A 366 -7.43 -18.44 -0.78
C PHE A 366 -8.82 -17.83 -0.55
N ASN A 367 -9.92 -18.58 -0.71
CA ASN A 367 -11.27 -18.00 -0.61
C ASN A 367 -11.57 -17.45 0.79
N GLU A 368 -11.31 -18.24 1.83
CA GLU A 368 -11.55 -17.83 3.21
C GLU A 368 -10.62 -16.68 3.62
N ALA A 369 -9.33 -16.75 3.28
CA ALA A 369 -8.37 -15.69 3.57
C ALA A 369 -8.80 -14.38 2.89
N PHE A 370 -9.19 -14.42 1.61
CA PHE A 370 -9.64 -13.25 0.86
C PHE A 370 -10.95 -12.67 1.42
N SER A 371 -11.91 -13.54 1.76
CA SER A 371 -13.15 -13.14 2.43
C SER A 371 -12.86 -12.48 3.78
N ASN A 372 -11.96 -13.03 4.58
CA ASN A 372 -11.56 -12.42 5.84
C ASN A 372 -10.92 -11.06 5.63
N LEU A 373 -10.03 -10.90 4.65
CA LEU A 373 -9.33 -9.65 4.35
C LEU A 373 -10.33 -8.52 4.04
N THR A 374 -11.29 -8.80 3.15
CA THR A 374 -12.33 -7.84 2.76
C THR A 374 -13.32 -7.54 3.88
N GLN A 375 -13.68 -8.53 4.71
CA GLN A 375 -14.54 -8.33 5.88
C GLN A 375 -13.87 -7.48 6.96
N ILE A 376 -12.57 -7.70 7.23
CA ILE A 376 -11.79 -6.89 8.17
C ILE A 376 -11.78 -5.43 7.72
N GLU A 377 -11.53 -5.18 6.44
CA GLU A 377 -11.53 -3.81 5.91
C GLU A 377 -12.90 -3.14 6.05
N ARG A 378 -14.00 -3.85 5.77
CA ARG A 378 -15.35 -3.31 5.94
C ARG A 378 -15.65 -2.98 7.40
N MET A 379 -15.28 -3.88 8.31
CA MET A 379 -15.42 -3.69 9.75
C MET A 379 -14.62 -2.48 10.25
N CYS A 380 -13.38 -2.31 9.77
CA CYS A 380 -12.56 -1.13 10.09
C CYS A 380 -13.16 0.16 9.52
N PHE A 381 -13.73 0.11 8.32
CA PHE A 381 -14.42 1.26 7.74
C PHE A 381 -15.65 1.66 8.57
N GLU A 382 -16.54 0.72 8.88
CA GLU A 382 -17.71 0.94 9.74
C GLU A 382 -17.30 1.44 11.13
N GLY A 383 -16.25 0.85 11.72
CA GLY A 383 -15.67 1.28 12.99
C GLY A 383 -15.10 2.70 12.96
N PHE A 384 -14.49 3.12 11.84
CA PHE A 384 -14.05 4.51 11.67
C PHE A 384 -15.23 5.47 11.66
N LEU A 385 -16.29 5.16 10.89
CA LEU A 385 -17.49 6.00 10.83
C LEU A 385 -18.14 6.18 12.22
N GLY A 386 -18.26 5.09 12.98
CA GLY A 386 -18.77 5.13 14.35
C GLY A 386 -17.92 6.01 15.29
N ARG A 387 -16.60 6.02 15.10
CA ARG A 387 -15.67 6.86 15.88
C ARG A 387 -15.78 8.36 15.59
N VAL A 388 -16.30 8.74 14.43
CA VAL A 388 -16.48 10.15 14.03
C VAL A 388 -17.95 10.56 13.91
N ASN A 389 -18.87 9.74 14.43
CA ASN A 389 -20.33 9.94 14.41
C ASN A 389 -20.88 10.28 13.01
N TYR A 390 -20.48 9.49 12.00
CA TYR A 390 -20.95 9.62 10.61
C TYR A 390 -21.97 8.55 10.20
#